data_AF-A0A4V2XK17-F1
#
_entry.id   AF-A0A4V2XK17-F1
#
_cell.length_a   1.000
_cell.length_b   1.000
_cell.length_c   1.000
_cell.angle_alpha   90.00
_cell.angle_beta   90.00
_cell.angle_gamma   90.00
#
_symmetry.space_group_name_H-M   'P 1'
#
loop_
_entity.id
_entity.type
_entity.pdbx_description
1 polymer ?
#
loop_
_entity_poly.entity_id
_entity_poly.type
_entity_poly.pdbx_seq_one_letter_code
_entity_poly.pdbx_strand_id
1 'polypeptide(L)'
;MTDLPDRPARTRVIRLASVEDLRVERPAGVPVRVEFARAATKLRLDDQWYGAVSGGLTQATHDGDAPGYQMIVAGGAGTVTVVAA
;
A
#
# COMPACT_ATOMS: atom_id res chain seq x y z
N MET A 1 25.86 8.40 -7.67
CA MET A 1 24.91 7.53 -6.95
C MET A 1 23.98 8.48 -6.20
N THR A 2 22.90 8.89 -6.85
CA THR A 2 21.99 9.91 -6.30
C THR A 2 21.10 9.20 -5.27
N ASP A 3 21.26 9.58 -4.00
CA ASP A 3 20.27 9.28 -2.98
C ASP A 3 18.94 9.85 -3.48
N LEU A 4 17.95 8.99 -3.77
CA LEU A 4 16.62 9.45 -4.13
C LEU A 4 16.01 9.98 -2.82
N PRO A 5 15.88 11.32 -2.64
CA PRO A 5 15.55 11.93 -1.34
C PRO A 5 14.22 11.44 -0.75
N ASP A 6 13.38 10.82 -1.57
CA ASP A 6 12.05 10.34 -1.20
C ASP A 6 12.02 8.85 -0.76
N ARG A 7 13.16 8.15 -0.74
CA ARG A 7 13.22 6.77 -0.24
C ARG A 7 13.40 6.76 1.29
N PRO A 8 12.47 6.17 2.05
CA PRO A 8 12.59 6.13 3.49
C PRO A 8 13.75 5.23 3.93
N ALA A 9 14.66 5.74 4.77
CA ALA A 9 15.77 4.95 5.33
C ALA A 9 15.33 3.84 6.31
N ARG A 10 14.10 3.92 6.81
CA ARG A 10 13.45 2.93 7.68
C ARG A 10 11.97 2.86 7.32
N THR A 11 11.35 1.70 7.49
CA THR A 11 9.92 1.53 7.22
C THR A 11 9.09 2.56 7.97
N ARG A 12 8.19 3.24 7.25
CA ARG A 12 7.25 4.22 7.81
C ARG A 12 5.86 3.61 7.87
N VAL A 13 5.19 3.78 9.01
CA VAL A 13 3.84 3.24 9.22
C VAL A 13 2.82 4.37 9.05
N ILE A 14 1.82 4.12 8.21
CA ILE A 14 0.67 4.99 7.98
C ILE A 14 -0.58 4.22 8.42
N ARG A 15 -1.37 4.82 9.33
CA ARG A 15 -2.59 4.20 9.86
C ARG A 15 -3.80 5.05 9.47
N LEU A 16 -4.79 4.39 8.88
CA LEU A 16 -6.04 5.01 8.43
C LEU A 16 -7.22 4.28 9.06
N ALA A 17 -8.24 5.05 9.46
CA ALA A 17 -9.46 4.48 10.05
C ALA A 17 -10.30 3.79 8.98
N SER A 18 -10.58 4.45 7.86
CA SER A 18 -11.28 3.92 6.68
C SER A 18 -10.97 4.79 5.48
N VAL A 19 -11.14 4.25 4.27
CA VAL A 19 -10.95 5.00 3.02
C VAL A 19 -12.01 4.60 1.99
N GLU A 20 -12.47 5.55 1.19
CA GLU A 20 -13.41 5.28 0.09
C GLU A 20 -12.69 5.18 -1.25
N ASP A 21 -11.83 6.15 -1.57
CA ASP A 21 -11.02 6.18 -2.79
C ASP A 21 -9.63 6.72 -2.45
N LEU A 22 -8.70 5.82 -2.15
CA LEU A 22 -7.33 6.17 -1.78
C LEU A 22 -6.38 5.90 -2.95
N ARG A 23 -5.65 6.93 -3.35
CA ARG A 23 -4.50 6.82 -4.26
C ARG A 23 -3.21 7.12 -3.53
N VAL A 24 -2.24 6.22 -3.65
CA VAL A 24 -0.88 6.37 -3.13
C VAL A 24 0.08 6.35 -4.30
N GLU A 25 0.84 7.44 -4.44
CA GLU A 25 1.96 7.54 -5.36
C GLU A 25 3.25 7.44 -4.56
N ARG A 26 4.20 6.66 -5.07
CA ARG A 26 5.46 6.41 -4.37
C ARG A 26 6.63 6.39 -5.35
N PRO A 27 7.86 6.69 -4.90
CA PRO A 27 9.03 6.57 -5.76
C PRO A 27 9.22 5.13 -6.27
N ALA A 28 9.67 4.99 -7.52
CA ALA A 28 9.98 3.69 -8.11
C ALA A 28 10.90 2.82 -7.23
N GLY A 29 10.54 1.54 -7.11
CA GLY A 29 11.27 0.56 -6.31
C GLY A 29 11.10 0.69 -4.78
N VAL A 30 10.36 1.67 -4.27
CA VAL A 30 10.01 1.73 -2.83
C VAL A 30 8.82 0.82 -2.56
N PRO A 31 8.89 -0.17 -1.66
CA PRO A 31 7.75 -1.04 -1.38
C PRO A 31 6.64 -0.31 -0.61
N VAL A 32 5.39 -0.66 -0.93
CA VAL A 32 4.25 -0.42 -0.04
C VAL A 32 3.66 -1.77 0.33
N ARG A 33 3.62 -2.06 1.63
CA ARG A 33 2.83 -3.15 2.20
C ARG A 33 1.50 -2.59 2.68
N VAL A 34 0.41 -3.16 2.20
CA VAL A 34 -0.95 -2.83 2.61
C VAL A 34 -1.50 -3.92 3.52
N GLU A 35 -2.18 -3.50 4.57
CA GLU A 35 -2.90 -4.34 5.52
C GLU A 35 -4.31 -3.80 5.68
N PHE A 36 -5.29 -4.60 5.31
CA PHE A 36 -6.70 -4.33 5.54
C PHE A 36 -7.18 -5.26 6.66
N ALA A 37 -7.67 -4.69 7.76
CA ALA A 37 -8.21 -5.48 8.86
C ALA A 37 -9.63 -5.99 8.57
N ARG A 38 -10.32 -5.40 7.60
CA ARG A 38 -11.68 -5.78 7.16
C ARG A 38 -11.74 -5.93 5.64
N ALA A 39 -12.83 -5.50 5.02
CA ALA A 39 -13.04 -5.65 3.59
C ALA A 39 -12.38 -4.52 2.78
N ALA A 40 -11.87 -4.89 1.61
CA ALA A 40 -11.51 -3.97 0.55
C ALA A 40 -12.36 -4.29 -0.70
N THR A 41 -13.02 -3.31 -1.32
CA THR A 41 -13.85 -3.57 -2.50
C THR A 41 -13.00 -3.73 -3.76
N LYS A 42 -11.96 -2.92 -3.91
CA LYS A 42 -11.00 -2.99 -5.02
C LYS A 42 -9.62 -2.60 -4.53
N LEU A 43 -8.63 -3.42 -4.85
CA LEU A 43 -7.23 -3.11 -4.57
C LEU A 43 -6.41 -3.27 -5.84
N ARG A 44 -5.63 -2.23 -6.15
CA ARG A 44 -4.63 -2.25 -7.21
C ARG A 44 -3.27 -1.91 -6.62
N LEU A 45 -2.31 -2.81 -6.79
CA LEU A 45 -0.92 -2.66 -6.40
C LEU A 45 -0.07 -2.74 -7.67
N ASP A 46 0.35 -1.59 -8.18
CA ASP A 46 0.97 -1.47 -9.51
C ASP A 46 0.12 -2.14 -10.60
N ASP A 47 0.65 -3.21 -11.20
CA ASP A 47 0.01 -4.00 -12.24
C ASP A 47 -0.82 -5.16 -11.68
N GLN A 48 -0.78 -5.40 -10.36
CA GLN A 48 -1.56 -6.42 -9.70
C GLN A 48 -2.95 -5.89 -9.34
N TRP A 49 -3.97 -6.67 -9.68
CA TRP A 49 -5.36 -6.35 -9.39
C TRP A 49 -6.01 -7.43 -8.53
N TYR A 50 -6.63 -6.98 -7.45
CA TYR A 50 -7.43 -7.78 -6.56
C TYR A 50 -8.86 -7.25 -6.58
N GLY A 51 -9.81 -8.17 -6.80
CA GLY A 51 -11.24 -7.88 -6.67
C GLY A 51 -11.65 -7.62 -5.23
N ALA A 52 -12.93 -7.79 -4.93
CA ALA A 52 -13.41 -7.66 -3.56
C ALA A 52 -12.71 -8.69 -2.66
N VAL A 53 -12.10 -8.20 -1.57
CA VAL A 53 -11.45 -9.02 -0.56
C VAL A 53 -12.23 -8.91 0.73
N SER A 54 -12.66 -10.06 1.25
CA SER A 54 -13.35 -10.21 2.53
C SER A 54 -12.42 -10.84 3.57
N GLY A 55 -12.62 -10.49 4.85
CA GLY A 55 -11.87 -11.10 5.95
C GLY A 55 -10.46 -10.54 6.19
N GLY A 56 -10.11 -9.43 5.56
CA GLY A 56 -8.79 -8.81 5.66
C GLY A 56 -7.82 -9.28 4.59
N LEU A 57 -6.73 -8.53 4.43
CA LEU A 57 -5.71 -8.80 3.42
C LEU A 57 -4.39 -8.16 3.80
N THR A 58 -3.30 -8.90 3.64
CA THR A 58 -1.95 -8.34 3.62
C THR A 58 -1.32 -8.62 2.26
N GLN A 59 -0.90 -7.57 1.56
CA GLN A 59 -0.21 -7.66 0.26
C GLN A 59 0.87 -6.60 0.17
N ALA A 60 1.81 -6.78 -0.74
CA ALA A 60 2.86 -5.80 -1.01
C ALA A 60 3.01 -5.60 -2.52
N THR A 61 3.43 -4.40 -2.91
CA THR A 61 3.70 -4.06 -4.31
C THR A 61 4.85 -4.88 -4.91
N HIS A 62 5.78 -5.36 -4.08
CA HIS A 62 6.83 -6.31 -4.45
C HIS A 62 7.29 -7.09 -3.21
N ASP A 63 7.89 -8.25 -3.44
CA ASP A 63 8.49 -9.06 -2.39
C ASP A 63 9.88 -8.53 -2.05
N GLY A 64 10.14 -8.29 -0.76
CA GLY A 64 11.45 -7.88 -0.27
C GLY A 64 11.42 -7.19 1.09
N ASP A 65 12.60 -7.11 1.72
CA ASP A 65 12.80 -6.51 3.05
C ASP A 65 13.31 -5.05 2.98
N ALA A 66 13.33 -4.46 1.78
CA ALA A 66 13.75 -3.08 1.60
C ALA A 66 12.84 -2.13 2.39
N PRO A 67 13.41 -1.11 3.07
CA PRO A 67 12.61 -0.08 3.73
C PRO A 67 11.63 0.60 2.76
N GLY A 68 10.39 0.76 3.22
CA GLY A 68 9.31 1.38 2.46
C GLY A 68 8.19 1.90 3.35
N TYR A 69 6.95 1.72 2.91
CA TYR A 69 5.77 2.12 3.67
C TYR A 69 4.95 0.90 4.07
N GLN A 70 4.47 0.89 5.31
CA GLN A 70 3.43 -0.01 5.78
C GLN A 70 2.15 0.79 5.99
N MET A 71 1.13 0.49 5.21
CA MET A 71 -0.18 1.12 5.29
C MET A 71 -1.19 0.17 5.92
N ILE A 72 -1.82 0.60 7.00
CA ILE A 72 -2.81 -0.18 7.74
C ILE A 72 -4.15 0.54 7.69
N VAL A 73 -5.17 -0.11 7.14
CA VAL A 73 -6.56 0.37 7.12
C VAL A 73 -7.37 -0.51 8.08
N ALA A 74 -7.77 0.06 9.22
CA ALA A 74 -8.45 -0.67 10.28
C ALA A 74 -9.92 -1.00 9.98
N GLY A 75 -10.58 -0.10 9.26
CA GLY A 75 -11.97 -0.19 8.84
C GLY A 75 -12.12 -0.70 7.41
N GLY A 76 -13.19 -0.28 6.74
CA GLY A 76 -13.44 -0.62 5.34
C GLY A 76 -12.58 0.20 4.38
N ALA A 77 -12.26 -0.41 3.25
CA ALA A 77 -11.66 0.25 2.10
C ALA A 77 -12.55 0.07 0.86
N GLY A 78 -12.91 1.16 0.18
CA GLY A 78 -13.58 1.11 -1.11
C GLY A 78 -12.60 0.71 -2.22
N THR A 79 -12.01 1.71 -2.86
CA THR A 79 -10.95 1.57 -3.86
C THR A 79 -9.62 2.02 -3.25
N VAL A 80 -8.59 1.19 -3.40
CA VAL A 80 -7.22 1.55 -3.06
C VAL A 80 -6.32 1.28 -4.26
N THR A 81 -5.60 2.30 -4.69
CA THR A 81 -4.63 2.22 -5.79
C THR A 81 -3.28 2.67 -5.30
N VAL A 82 -2.27 1.82 -5.47
CA VAL A 82 -0.88 2.14 -5.19
C VAL A 82 -0.11 2.03 -6.49
N VAL A 83 0.61 3.08 -6.87
CA VAL A 83 1.40 3.14 -8.11
C VAL A 83 2.79 3.69 -7.85
N ALA A 84 3.76 3.24 -8.65
CA ALA A 84 5.04 3.91 -8.78
C ALA A 84 4.87 5.20 -9.61
N ALA A 85 5.49 6.29 -9.14
CA ALA A 85 5.68 7.53 -9.88
C ALA A 85 6.97 7.50 -10.69
#